data_AF-A0A7D9L3T4-F1
#
_entry.id   AF-A0A7D9L3T4-F1
#
_cell.length_a   1.000
_cell.length_b   1.000
_cell.length_c   1.000
_cell.angle_alpha   90.00
_cell.angle_beta   90.00
_cell.angle_gamma   90.00
#
_symmetry.space_group_name_H-M   'P 1'
#
loop_
_entity.id
_entity.type
_entity.pdbx_description
1 polymer ?
#
loop_
_entity_poly.entity_id
_entity_poly.type
_entity_poly.pdbx_seq_one_letter_code
_entity_poly.pdbx_strand_id
1 'polypeptide(L)'
;GYLFIVFVIVLQTVITHHQKLCRIKYGPRELLKGILFPESMELEQADKGLLEMFKYLCNKFFYNFGWEVCIVSIVINMGIRCDAVSVIYSLWLGTFLVLGREKSSSMWRLYLLFLAVMLPVQYVLVLGWPPGLCTGYPWTNRLDHNLIHWLFLTDPEDPQNAKLLLVDFFQLMLACCQEKVFANERTVPNTEAVVSSDSPSHTIRNRYDPPDFMRNKTWLDMFKIFIFQHIYWITLTVVYITVQSTISIFNFGFILGCFFFLWHGQSLYLHAKLIYWWKIFMGYNFFVLFLKVCLQLVSCVWIDDVNEYSGCYVLQLLSLYCLRQAGYTYRPLTPAEHDCISPDDTGLSMDCACFVFLLLQYRIFTSDYFRFVKNELSEQSAMAF
;
A
#
# COMPACT_ATOMS: atom_id res chain seq x y z
N GLY A 1 1.64 -6.97 -30.31
CA GLY A 1 0.72 -6.16 -29.49
C GLY A 1 -0.73 -6.49 -29.79
N TYR A 2 -1.30 -5.89 -30.84
CA TYR A 2 -2.74 -5.98 -31.14
C TYR A 2 -3.29 -7.40 -31.36
N LEU A 3 -2.54 -8.27 -32.04
CA LEU A 3 -2.95 -9.68 -32.22
C LEU A 3 -3.10 -10.43 -30.87
N PHE A 4 -2.25 -10.13 -29.89
CA PHE A 4 -2.34 -10.72 -28.56
C PHE A 4 -3.57 -10.20 -27.81
N ILE A 5 -3.88 -8.90 -27.93
CA ILE A 5 -5.11 -8.32 -27.35
C ILE A 5 -6.35 -8.99 -27.96
N VAL A 6 -6.41 -9.12 -29.28
CA VAL A 6 -7.50 -9.80 -29.97
C VAL A 6 -7.60 -11.26 -29.51
N PHE A 7 -6.48 -11.97 -29.43
CA PHE A 7 -6.44 -13.35 -28.92
C PHE A 7 -7.00 -13.46 -27.50
N VAL A 8 -6.62 -12.56 -26.58
CA VAL A 8 -7.12 -12.56 -25.19
C VAL A 8 -8.63 -12.27 -25.15
N ILE A 9 -9.14 -11.32 -25.94
CA ILE A 9 -10.58 -10.99 -26.02
C ILE A 9 -11.38 -12.18 -26.57
N VAL A 10 -10.88 -12.81 -27.63
CA VAL A 10 -11.50 -14.01 -28.21
C VAL A 10 -11.49 -15.14 -27.20
N LEU A 11 -10.36 -15.40 -26.53
CA LEU A 11 -10.24 -16.42 -25.50
C LEU A 11 -11.22 -16.18 -24.34
N GLN A 12 -11.34 -14.95 -23.84
CA GLN A 12 -12.31 -14.57 -22.81
C GLN A 12 -13.75 -14.86 -23.26
N THR A 13 -14.08 -14.54 -24.51
CA THR A 13 -15.39 -14.80 -25.10
C THR A 13 -15.66 -16.30 -25.22
N VAL A 14 -14.67 -17.07 -25.71
CA VAL A 14 -14.74 -18.53 -25.83
C VAL A 14 -14.96 -19.18 -24.46
N ILE A 15 -14.19 -18.79 -23.44
CA ILE A 15 -14.35 -19.29 -22.07
C ILE A 15 -15.76 -18.97 -21.55
N THR A 16 -16.23 -17.74 -21.74
CA THR A 16 -17.56 -17.30 -21.28
C THR A 16 -18.67 -18.09 -21.97
N HIS A 17 -18.55 -18.34 -23.29
CA HIS A 17 -19.50 -19.16 -24.03
C HIS A 17 -19.45 -20.62 -23.61
N HIS A 18 -18.26 -21.19 -23.44
CA HIS A 18 -18.08 -22.57 -22.99
C HIS A 18 -18.71 -22.79 -21.60
N GLN A 19 -18.49 -21.87 -20.66
CA GLN A 19 -19.13 -21.91 -19.34
C GLN A 19 -20.66 -21.87 -19.43
N LYS A 20 -21.24 -21.05 -20.32
CA LYS A 20 -22.69 -21.02 -20.57
C LYS A 20 -23.20 -22.33 -21.16
N LEU A 21 -22.50 -22.91 -22.14
CA LEU A 21 -22.88 -24.19 -22.77
C LEU A 21 -22.82 -25.35 -21.78
N CYS A 22 -21.75 -25.45 -20.98
CA CYS A 22 -21.63 -26.42 -19.91
C CYS A 22 -22.77 -26.27 -18.90
N ARG A 23 -23.17 -25.04 -18.56
CA ARG A 23 -24.30 -24.79 -17.66
C ARG A 23 -25.63 -25.32 -18.21
N ILE A 24 -25.91 -25.10 -19.49
CA ILE A 24 -27.13 -25.60 -20.16
C ILE A 24 -27.13 -27.14 -20.19
N LYS A 25 -25.98 -27.76 -20.44
CA LYS A 25 -25.87 -29.21 -20.63
C LYS A 25 -25.90 -30.01 -19.32
N TYR A 26 -25.27 -29.51 -18.27
CA TYR A 26 -25.07 -30.25 -17.02
C TYR A 26 -25.90 -29.72 -15.84
N GLY A 27 -26.60 -28.58 -16.00
CA GLY A 27 -27.40 -27.96 -14.95
C GLY A 27 -26.70 -27.50 -13.66
N PRO A 28 -25.37 -27.27 -13.57
CA PRO A 28 -24.78 -26.79 -12.31
C PRO A 28 -25.34 -25.42 -11.92
N ARG A 29 -25.63 -25.24 -10.61
CA ARG A 29 -26.07 -23.96 -10.03
C ARG A 29 -25.11 -22.85 -10.39
N GLU A 30 -25.64 -21.64 -10.57
CA GLU A 30 -24.83 -20.43 -10.75
C GLU A 30 -23.98 -20.20 -9.49
N LEU A 31 -22.69 -20.53 -9.56
CA LEU A 31 -21.72 -20.10 -8.55
C LEU A 31 -21.78 -18.58 -8.50
N LEU A 32 -21.91 -18.01 -7.30
CA LEU A 32 -21.81 -16.56 -7.11
C LEU A 32 -20.51 -16.08 -7.78
N LYS A 33 -20.61 -15.02 -8.58
CA LYS A 33 -19.47 -14.47 -9.32
C LYS A 33 -18.30 -14.20 -8.36
N GLY A 34 -17.12 -14.74 -8.66
CA GLY A 34 -15.89 -14.48 -7.92
C GLY A 34 -15.46 -15.54 -6.89
N ILE A 35 -16.16 -16.68 -6.80
CA ILE A 35 -15.74 -17.81 -5.95
C ILE A 35 -15.10 -18.91 -6.80
N LEU A 36 -13.88 -19.31 -6.43
CA LEU A 36 -13.12 -20.39 -7.08
C LEU A 36 -13.41 -21.76 -6.45
N PHE A 37 -13.54 -21.81 -5.12
CA PHE A 37 -13.83 -23.03 -4.35
C PHE A 37 -15.12 -22.86 -3.54
N PRO A 38 -16.26 -23.41 -3.97
CA PRO A 38 -17.53 -23.27 -3.26
C PRO A 38 -17.57 -24.01 -1.92
N GLU A 39 -16.75 -25.04 -1.75
CA GLU A 39 -16.68 -25.88 -0.55
C GLU A 39 -15.94 -25.24 0.62
N SER A 40 -15.27 -24.11 0.43
CA SER A 40 -14.41 -23.44 1.43
C SER A 40 -14.81 -21.97 1.62
N MET A 41 -16.11 -21.71 1.80
CA MET A 41 -16.67 -20.35 1.94
C MET A 41 -16.74 -19.86 3.38
N GLU A 42 -16.84 -20.79 4.33
CA GLU A 42 -17.07 -20.53 5.75
C GLU A 42 -15.74 -20.49 6.53
N LEU A 43 -15.65 -19.57 7.51
CA LEU A 43 -14.46 -19.39 8.34
C LEU A 43 -14.11 -20.68 9.12
N GLU A 44 -15.13 -21.44 9.50
CA GLU A 44 -15.02 -22.71 10.22
C GLU A 44 -14.30 -23.79 9.42
N GLN A 45 -14.41 -23.78 8.08
CA GLN A 45 -13.70 -24.72 7.22
C GLN A 45 -12.24 -24.29 7.01
N ALA A 46 -11.96 -22.98 7.03
CA ALA A 46 -10.61 -22.44 6.90
C ALA A 46 -9.71 -22.85 8.08
N ASP A 47 -10.28 -23.01 9.29
CA ASP A 47 -9.55 -23.39 10.49
C ASP A 47 -9.26 -24.90 10.61
N LYS A 48 -9.71 -25.73 9.65
CA LYS A 48 -9.49 -27.20 9.65
C LYS A 48 -8.09 -27.62 9.17
N GLY A 49 -7.41 -26.80 8.37
CA GLY A 49 -6.08 -27.12 7.87
C GLY A 49 -5.50 -26.10 6.89
N LEU A 50 -4.18 -26.12 6.69
CA LEU A 50 -3.46 -25.14 5.86
C LEU A 50 -3.99 -25.05 4.42
N LEU A 51 -4.36 -26.19 3.83
CA LEU A 51 -4.89 -26.23 2.47
C LEU A 51 -6.26 -25.53 2.37
N GLU A 52 -7.13 -25.75 3.35
CA GLU A 52 -8.46 -25.13 3.39
C GLU A 52 -8.38 -23.64 3.70
N MET A 53 -7.46 -23.23 4.58
CA MET A 53 -7.12 -21.82 4.79
C MET A 53 -6.63 -21.17 3.48
N PHE A 54 -5.77 -21.84 2.71
CA PHE A 54 -5.29 -21.30 1.43
C PHE A 54 -6.41 -21.17 0.40
N LYS A 55 -7.29 -22.18 0.27
CA LYS A 55 -8.49 -22.09 -0.60
C LYS A 55 -9.41 -20.95 -0.18
N TYR A 56 -9.63 -20.76 1.12
CA TYR A 56 -10.38 -19.63 1.67
C TYR A 56 -9.71 -18.29 1.31
N LEU A 57 -8.39 -18.20 1.45
CA LEU A 57 -7.63 -17.01 1.08
C LEU A 57 -7.76 -16.74 -0.43
N CYS A 58 -7.61 -17.72 -1.30
CA CYS A 58 -7.81 -17.53 -2.75
C CYS A 58 -9.20 -16.98 -3.10
N ASN A 59 -10.24 -17.37 -2.36
CA ASN A 59 -11.59 -16.86 -2.57
C ASN A 59 -11.81 -15.45 -2.00
N LYS A 60 -11.31 -15.16 -0.79
CA LYS A 60 -11.66 -13.94 -0.03
C LYS A 60 -10.47 -13.01 0.28
N PHE A 61 -9.29 -13.23 -0.31
CA PHE A 61 -8.09 -12.41 -0.07
C PHE A 61 -8.38 -10.93 -0.31
N PHE A 62 -8.83 -10.59 -1.52
CA PHE A 62 -9.09 -9.20 -1.87
C PHE A 62 -10.28 -8.61 -1.12
N TYR A 63 -11.27 -9.43 -0.74
CA TYR A 63 -12.39 -8.98 0.09
C TYR A 63 -11.92 -8.55 1.50
N ASN A 64 -11.03 -9.34 2.11
CA ASN A 64 -10.53 -9.09 3.46
C ASN A 64 -9.41 -8.04 3.52
N PHE A 65 -8.47 -8.07 2.56
CA PHE A 65 -7.23 -7.27 2.54
C PHE A 65 -7.19 -6.19 1.45
N GLY A 66 -8.27 -5.99 0.68
CA GLY A 66 -8.25 -5.12 -0.51
C GLY A 66 -7.93 -3.66 -0.20
N TRP A 67 -8.38 -3.13 0.95
CA TRP A 67 -8.08 -1.75 1.35
C TRP A 67 -6.59 -1.58 1.65
N GLU A 68 -6.00 -2.51 2.39
CA GLU A 68 -4.58 -2.56 2.70
C GLU A 68 -3.74 -2.68 1.42
N VAL A 69 -4.13 -3.58 0.50
CA VAL A 69 -3.47 -3.75 -0.80
C VAL A 69 -3.54 -2.46 -1.63
N CYS A 70 -4.65 -1.73 -1.61
CA CYS A 70 -4.75 -0.45 -2.31
C CYS A 70 -3.83 0.61 -1.70
N ILE A 71 -3.75 0.70 -0.37
CA ILE A 71 -2.82 1.62 0.31
C ILE A 71 -1.36 1.28 -0.04
N VAL A 72 -0.99 0.00 0.01
CA VAL A 72 0.34 -0.45 -0.40
C VAL A 72 0.61 -0.10 -1.86
N SER A 73 -0.36 -0.29 -2.75
CA SER A 73 -0.23 0.11 -4.16
C SER A 73 0.03 1.60 -4.33
N ILE A 74 -0.62 2.47 -3.53
CA ILE A 74 -0.37 3.92 -3.57
C ILE A 74 1.07 4.22 -3.16
N VAL A 75 1.55 3.62 -2.07
CA VAL A 75 2.93 3.80 -1.58
C VAL A 75 3.96 3.33 -2.61
N ILE A 76 3.73 2.17 -3.22
CA ILE A 76 4.60 1.66 -4.30
C ILE A 76 4.60 2.61 -5.50
N ASN A 77 3.44 3.11 -5.91
CA ASN A 77 3.34 4.06 -7.03
C ASN A 77 4.08 5.37 -6.72
N MET A 78 3.96 5.87 -5.49
CA MET A 78 4.73 7.03 -5.03
C MET A 78 6.24 6.80 -5.13
N GLY A 79 6.72 5.64 -4.65
CA GLY A 79 8.14 5.29 -4.69
C GLY A 79 8.70 5.11 -6.10
N ILE A 80 7.90 4.62 -7.05
CA ILE A 80 8.33 4.44 -8.45
C ILE A 80 8.31 5.76 -9.23
N ARG A 81 7.29 6.62 -9.03
CA ARG A 81 7.12 7.84 -9.82
C ARG A 81 7.98 9.01 -9.36
N CYS A 82 8.01 9.28 -8.05
CA CYS A 82 8.76 10.39 -7.43
C CYS A 82 8.58 11.77 -8.11
N ASP A 83 7.42 12.04 -8.71
CA ASP A 83 7.11 13.25 -9.49
C ASP A 83 5.95 14.05 -8.86
N ALA A 84 5.49 15.12 -9.51
CA ALA A 84 4.35 15.91 -9.04
C ALA A 84 3.06 15.09 -8.80
N VAL A 85 2.82 14.05 -9.60
CA VAL A 85 1.65 13.17 -9.44
C VAL A 85 1.77 12.37 -8.14
N SER A 86 2.99 11.92 -7.79
CA SER A 86 3.23 11.21 -6.53
C SER A 86 2.91 12.06 -5.29
N VAL A 87 3.13 13.39 -5.35
CA VAL A 87 2.70 14.31 -4.29
C VAL A 87 1.18 14.27 -4.13
N ILE A 88 0.43 14.29 -5.22
CA ILE A 88 -1.04 14.21 -5.16
C ILE A 88 -1.50 12.86 -4.59
N TYR A 89 -0.85 11.75 -4.98
CA TYR A 89 -1.13 10.44 -4.40
C TYR A 89 -0.82 10.36 -2.91
N SER A 90 0.23 11.02 -2.44
CA SER A 90 0.57 11.10 -1.01
C SER A 90 -0.51 11.83 -0.20
N LEU A 91 -1.17 12.85 -0.76
CA LEU A 91 -2.29 13.54 -0.10
C LEU A 91 -3.52 12.63 0.02
N TRP A 92 -3.80 11.82 -1.01
CA TRP A 92 -4.84 10.79 -0.95
C TRP A 92 -4.51 9.72 0.09
N LEU A 93 -3.27 9.23 0.12
CA LEU A 93 -2.78 8.28 1.12
C LEU A 93 -3.00 8.81 2.54
N GLY A 94 -2.56 10.04 2.82
CA GLY A 94 -2.75 10.68 4.13
C GLY A 94 -4.22 10.77 4.51
N THR A 95 -5.07 11.14 3.56
CA THR A 95 -6.52 11.20 3.76
C THR A 95 -7.09 9.83 4.16
N PHE A 96 -6.70 8.75 3.47
CA PHE A 96 -7.16 7.40 3.81
C PHE A 96 -6.64 6.90 5.16
N LEU A 97 -5.40 7.24 5.54
CA LEU A 97 -4.86 6.88 6.86
C LEU A 97 -5.57 7.59 8.00
N VAL A 98 -5.96 8.85 7.82
CA VAL A 98 -6.74 9.61 8.82
C VAL A 98 -8.17 9.09 8.94
N LEU A 99 -8.83 8.84 7.80
CA LEU A 99 -10.22 8.39 7.77
C LEU A 99 -10.41 6.94 8.22
N GLY A 100 -9.40 6.09 8.00
CA GLY A 100 -9.50 4.64 8.20
C GLY A 100 -10.48 3.99 7.21
N ARG A 101 -10.63 2.65 7.27
CA ARG A 101 -11.42 1.88 6.29
C ARG A 101 -12.88 2.33 6.20
N GLU A 102 -13.56 2.49 7.34
CA GLU A 102 -15.01 2.74 7.37
C GLU A 102 -15.38 4.05 6.67
N LYS A 103 -14.71 5.16 7.03
CA LYS A 103 -14.95 6.47 6.42
C LYS A 103 -14.35 6.58 5.02
N SER A 104 -13.24 5.89 4.75
CA SER A 104 -12.64 5.85 3.40
C SER A 104 -13.60 5.31 2.36
N SER A 105 -14.49 4.38 2.72
CA SER A 105 -15.50 3.87 1.78
C SER A 105 -16.28 5.03 1.15
N SER A 106 -16.74 5.99 1.95
CA SER A 106 -17.56 7.13 1.49
C SER A 106 -16.84 7.99 0.44
N MET A 107 -15.55 8.27 0.66
CA MET A 107 -14.72 9.08 -0.24
C MET A 107 -14.11 8.29 -1.39
N TRP A 108 -14.23 6.96 -1.39
CA TRP A 108 -13.57 6.09 -2.38
C TRP A 108 -14.01 6.38 -3.82
N ARG A 109 -15.30 6.72 -4.02
CA ARG A 109 -15.82 7.10 -5.35
C ARG A 109 -15.16 8.35 -5.91
N LEU A 110 -14.83 9.32 -5.06
CA LEU A 110 -14.13 10.53 -5.46
C LEU A 110 -12.69 10.22 -5.88
N TYR A 111 -12.01 9.35 -5.13
CA TYR A 111 -10.69 8.87 -5.49
C TYR A 111 -10.69 8.09 -6.81
N LEU A 112 -11.69 7.23 -7.03
CA LEU A 112 -11.85 6.52 -8.29
C LEU A 112 -12.08 7.45 -9.48
N LEU A 113 -12.93 8.46 -9.33
CA LEU A 113 -13.14 9.47 -10.35
C LEU A 113 -11.83 10.20 -10.66
N PHE A 114 -11.09 10.58 -9.62
CA PHE A 114 -9.77 11.19 -9.76
C PHE A 114 -8.82 10.31 -10.58
N LEU A 115 -8.65 9.02 -10.23
CA LEU A 115 -7.78 8.11 -10.99
C LEU A 115 -8.26 7.91 -12.44
N ALA A 116 -9.58 7.77 -12.64
CA ALA A 116 -10.17 7.57 -13.97
C ALA A 116 -9.98 8.77 -14.90
N VAL A 117 -9.90 9.99 -14.35
CA VAL A 117 -9.61 11.22 -15.11
C VAL A 117 -8.10 11.42 -15.27
N MET A 118 -7.31 11.19 -14.22
CA MET A 118 -5.87 11.42 -14.24
C MET A 118 -5.13 10.50 -15.20
N LEU A 119 -5.52 9.23 -15.33
CA LEU A 119 -4.82 8.28 -16.20
C LEU A 119 -4.90 8.70 -17.69
N PRO A 120 -6.07 9.04 -18.27
CA PRO A 120 -6.16 9.63 -19.61
C PRO A 120 -5.37 10.93 -19.76
N VAL A 121 -5.42 11.83 -18.76
CA VAL A 121 -4.67 13.09 -18.81
C VAL A 121 -3.16 12.81 -18.91
N GLN A 122 -2.63 11.92 -18.07
CA GLN A 122 -1.23 11.51 -18.13
C GLN A 122 -0.89 10.83 -19.46
N TYR A 123 -1.79 10.02 -20.02
CA TYR A 123 -1.59 9.40 -21.32
C TYR A 123 -1.46 10.44 -22.44
N VAL A 124 -2.31 11.47 -22.42
CA VAL A 124 -2.21 12.59 -23.37
C VAL A 124 -0.91 13.38 -23.17
N LEU A 125 -0.47 13.59 -21.93
CA LEU A 125 0.82 14.25 -21.64
C LEU A 125 2.02 13.43 -22.16
N VAL A 126 1.98 12.10 -22.11
CA VAL A 126 3.04 11.27 -22.68
C VAL A 126 3.00 11.26 -24.21
N LEU A 127 1.81 11.27 -24.82
CA LEU A 127 1.67 11.32 -26.27
C LEU A 127 2.13 12.65 -26.87
N GLY A 128 1.81 13.75 -26.19
CA GLY A 128 2.04 15.09 -26.70
C GLY A 128 1.15 15.48 -27.88
N TRP A 129 1.45 16.65 -28.45
CA TRP A 129 0.85 17.14 -29.67
C TRP A 129 1.33 16.36 -30.89
N PRO A 130 0.47 16.26 -31.94
CA PRO A 130 0.88 15.65 -33.19
C PRO A 130 2.12 16.36 -33.75
N PRO A 131 3.15 15.62 -34.19
CA PRO A 131 4.39 16.23 -34.68
C PRO A 131 4.19 17.14 -35.90
N GLY A 132 3.09 16.95 -36.65
CA GLY A 132 2.72 17.80 -37.78
C GLY A 132 2.18 19.19 -37.41
N LEU A 133 1.91 19.47 -36.13
CA LEU A 133 1.37 20.76 -35.69
C LEU A 133 2.44 21.86 -35.68
N CYS A 134 3.72 21.51 -35.58
CA CYS A 134 4.89 22.41 -35.55
C CYS A 134 4.78 23.60 -34.56
N THR A 135 3.94 23.50 -33.54
CA THR A 135 3.79 24.49 -32.47
C THR A 135 4.51 24.00 -31.21
N GLY A 136 5.37 24.83 -30.63
CA GLY A 136 6.02 24.53 -29.34
C GLY A 136 5.04 24.62 -28.16
N TYR A 137 5.31 23.89 -27.09
CA TYR A 137 4.49 23.94 -25.88
C TYR A 137 4.67 25.28 -25.13
N PRO A 138 3.62 25.77 -24.44
CA PRO A 138 3.67 27.08 -23.79
C PRO A 138 4.63 27.15 -22.58
N TRP A 139 5.02 26.00 -22.01
CA TRP A 139 5.91 25.93 -20.85
C TRP A 139 7.40 25.85 -21.21
N THR A 140 7.76 25.42 -22.42
CA THR A 140 9.16 25.16 -22.82
C THR A 140 10.06 26.40 -22.70
N ASN A 141 9.51 27.60 -22.88
CA ASN A 141 10.27 28.86 -22.78
C ASN A 141 10.19 29.53 -21.39
N ARG A 142 9.41 28.97 -20.45
CA ARG A 142 9.10 29.62 -19.16
C ARG A 142 9.59 28.85 -17.94
N LEU A 143 9.78 27.54 -18.07
CA LEU A 143 10.15 26.65 -16.97
C LEU A 143 11.48 25.97 -17.31
N ASP A 144 12.26 25.66 -16.28
CA ASP A 144 13.49 24.88 -16.42
C ASP A 144 13.16 23.45 -16.88
N HIS A 145 14.05 22.86 -17.68
CA HIS A 145 13.85 21.51 -18.24
C HIS A 145 13.63 20.46 -17.13
N ASN A 146 14.45 20.47 -16.08
CA ASN A 146 14.29 19.58 -14.94
C ASN A 146 12.93 19.76 -14.23
N LEU A 147 12.42 21.00 -14.17
CA LEU A 147 11.12 21.30 -13.57
C LEU A 147 9.97 20.79 -14.45
N ILE A 148 10.08 20.94 -15.77
CA ILE A 148 9.14 20.36 -16.75
C ILE A 148 9.09 18.84 -16.59
N HIS A 149 10.26 18.20 -16.46
CA HIS A 149 10.36 16.75 -16.26
C HIS A 149 9.72 16.30 -14.93
N TRP A 150 9.99 17.01 -13.83
CA TRP A 150 9.41 16.68 -12.51
C TRP A 150 7.88 16.92 -12.44
N LEU A 151 7.37 17.94 -13.14
CA LEU A 151 5.92 18.17 -13.28
C LEU A 151 5.23 17.12 -14.15
N PHE A 152 5.98 16.21 -14.77
CA PHE A 152 5.47 15.21 -15.71
C PHE A 152 4.79 15.85 -16.94
N LEU A 153 5.32 16.99 -17.39
CA LEU A 153 4.87 17.68 -18.60
C LEU A 153 5.54 17.10 -19.85
N THR A 154 4.91 17.33 -21.00
CA THR A 154 5.45 16.90 -22.29
C THR A 154 6.64 17.75 -22.68
N ASP A 155 7.73 17.08 -23.04
CA ASP A 155 8.91 17.69 -23.65
C ASP A 155 9.22 16.96 -24.98
N PRO A 156 9.39 17.68 -26.11
CA PRO A 156 9.80 17.07 -27.37
C PRO A 156 11.20 16.44 -27.34
N GLU A 157 12.11 16.97 -26.52
CA GLU A 157 13.51 16.55 -26.49
C GLU A 157 13.71 15.33 -25.58
N ASP A 158 13.02 15.30 -24.45
CA ASP A 158 13.04 14.17 -23.50
C ASP A 158 11.61 13.65 -23.21
N PRO A 159 11.15 12.63 -23.95
CA PRO A 159 9.80 12.11 -23.76
C PRO A 159 9.65 11.37 -22.44
N GLN A 160 8.52 11.58 -21.77
CA GLN A 160 8.20 10.91 -20.51
C GLN A 160 8.13 9.39 -20.65
N ASN A 161 8.57 8.68 -19.61
CA ASN A 161 8.57 7.22 -19.59
C ASN A 161 7.14 6.64 -19.51
N ALA A 162 6.64 6.13 -20.65
CA ALA A 162 5.31 5.54 -20.76
C ALA A 162 5.07 4.34 -19.82
N LYS A 163 6.13 3.66 -19.35
CA LYS A 163 5.99 2.52 -18.43
C LYS A 163 5.41 2.92 -17.07
N LEU A 164 5.55 4.17 -16.66
CA LEU A 164 5.01 4.66 -15.39
C LEU A 164 3.48 4.56 -15.35
N LEU A 165 2.81 4.75 -16.50
CA LEU A 165 1.36 4.64 -16.62
C LEU A 165 0.84 3.22 -16.37
N LEU A 166 1.69 2.20 -16.51
CA LEU A 166 1.29 0.83 -16.15
C LEU A 166 1.03 0.71 -14.66
N VAL A 167 1.85 1.37 -13.82
CA VAL A 167 1.68 1.35 -12.36
C VAL A 167 0.38 2.07 -11.98
N ASP A 168 0.09 3.20 -12.60
CA ASP A 168 -1.17 3.93 -12.40
C ASP A 168 -2.40 3.11 -12.86
N PHE A 169 -2.27 2.37 -13.96
CA PHE A 169 -3.30 1.46 -14.43
C PHE A 169 -3.58 0.35 -13.41
N PHE A 170 -2.54 -0.28 -12.85
CA PHE A 170 -2.71 -1.29 -11.80
C PHE A 170 -3.33 -0.70 -10.54
N GLN A 171 -2.94 0.52 -10.14
CA GLN A 171 -3.56 1.23 -9.02
C GLN A 171 -5.06 1.47 -9.26
N LEU A 172 -5.45 1.95 -10.45
CA LEU A 172 -6.85 2.13 -10.82
C LEU A 172 -7.62 0.79 -10.83
N MET A 173 -7.01 -0.28 -11.36
CA MET A 173 -7.62 -1.61 -11.37
C MET A 173 -7.89 -2.12 -9.95
N LEU A 174 -6.92 -2.01 -9.05
CA LEU A 174 -7.08 -2.39 -7.64
C LEU A 174 -8.15 -1.54 -6.96
N ALA A 175 -8.16 -0.23 -7.22
CA ALA A 175 -9.17 0.68 -6.68
C ALA A 175 -10.59 0.34 -7.16
N CYS A 176 -10.75 -0.04 -8.43
CA CYS A 176 -12.02 -0.48 -9.01
C CYS A 176 -12.51 -1.79 -8.36
N CYS A 177 -11.60 -2.73 -8.12
CA CYS A 177 -11.93 -3.95 -7.37
C CYS A 177 -12.36 -3.60 -5.93
N GLN A 178 -11.71 -2.65 -5.28
CA GLN A 178 -12.04 -2.25 -3.92
C GLN A 178 -13.39 -1.54 -3.80
N GLU A 179 -13.79 -0.72 -4.78
CA GLU A 179 -15.15 -0.15 -4.76
C GLU A 179 -16.22 -1.21 -4.92
N LYS A 180 -15.98 -2.27 -5.69
CA LYS A 180 -16.92 -3.41 -5.74
C LYS A 180 -17.09 -4.05 -4.37
N VAL A 181 -15.99 -4.19 -3.61
CA VAL A 181 -16.05 -4.68 -2.22
C VAL A 181 -16.86 -3.72 -1.35
N PHE A 182 -16.58 -2.42 -1.37
CA PHE A 182 -17.33 -1.43 -0.59
C PHE A 182 -18.80 -1.31 -1.01
N ALA A 183 -19.11 -1.43 -2.30
CA ALA A 183 -20.48 -1.44 -2.80
C ALA A 183 -21.24 -2.66 -2.30
N ASN A 184 -20.60 -3.84 -2.29
CA ASN A 184 -21.19 -5.05 -1.72
C ASN A 184 -21.42 -4.91 -0.21
N GLU A 185 -20.45 -4.36 0.54
CA GLU A 185 -20.58 -4.10 1.99
C GLU A 185 -21.71 -3.10 2.32
N ARG A 186 -22.00 -2.15 1.43
CA ARG A 186 -23.14 -1.22 1.57
C ARG A 186 -24.49 -1.85 1.23
N THR A 187 -24.51 -2.72 0.21
CA THR A 187 -25.74 -3.28 -0.36
C THR A 187 -26.25 -4.48 0.43
N VAL A 188 -25.37 -5.18 1.13
CA VAL A 188 -25.74 -6.17 2.15
C VAL A 188 -25.81 -5.42 3.49
N PRO A 189 -26.95 -4.81 3.87
CA PRO A 189 -27.13 -4.44 5.27
C PRO A 189 -27.00 -5.73 6.09
N ASN A 190 -26.56 -5.62 7.34
CA ASN A 190 -26.57 -6.70 8.33
C ASN A 190 -27.93 -7.44 8.36
N THR A 191 -28.18 -8.37 7.42
CA THR A 191 -29.45 -9.09 7.25
C THR A 191 -29.48 -10.30 8.19
N GLU A 192 -28.87 -10.14 9.36
CA GLU A 192 -29.04 -10.99 10.55
C GLU A 192 -29.41 -10.14 11.78
N ALA A 193 -29.60 -8.81 11.65
CA ALA A 193 -29.90 -7.92 12.76
C ALA A 193 -31.39 -7.62 12.97
N VAL A 194 -32.30 -8.45 12.42
CA VAL A 194 -33.75 -8.33 12.71
C VAL A 194 -34.31 -9.72 13.05
N VAL A 195 -33.88 -10.27 14.18
CA VAL A 195 -34.76 -11.08 15.03
C VAL A 195 -34.58 -10.56 16.46
N SER A 196 -35.68 -10.02 16.98
CA SER A 196 -35.86 -9.37 18.26
C SER A 196 -35.55 -10.24 19.49
N SER A 197 -34.84 -9.68 20.47
CA SER A 197 -35.24 -9.72 21.90
C SER A 197 -34.28 -8.91 22.80
N ASP A 198 -34.88 -8.08 23.66
CA ASP A 198 -34.32 -7.19 24.68
C ASP A 198 -33.06 -7.68 25.43
N SER A 199 -31.98 -6.89 25.39
CA SER A 199 -31.00 -6.64 26.47
C SER A 199 -29.89 -5.67 26.00
N PRO A 200 -29.44 -4.68 26.79
CA PRO A 200 -28.40 -3.75 26.38
C PRO A 200 -27.02 -4.31 26.72
N SER A 201 -26.48 -5.18 25.87
CA SER A 201 -25.07 -5.56 25.93
C SER A 201 -24.58 -5.95 24.53
N HIS A 202 -23.49 -5.28 24.13
CA HIS A 202 -22.59 -5.61 23.02
C HIS A 202 -23.19 -6.36 21.83
N THR A 203 -23.47 -5.62 20.76
CA THR A 203 -23.71 -6.08 19.38
C THR A 203 -23.16 -7.47 19.08
N ILE A 204 -24.03 -8.47 19.16
CA ILE A 204 -23.79 -9.86 18.79
C ILE A 204 -23.74 -9.90 17.25
N ARG A 205 -22.54 -9.75 16.69
CA ARG A 205 -22.22 -10.38 15.40
C ARG A 205 -22.29 -11.89 15.65
N ASN A 206 -22.98 -12.65 14.83
CA ASN A 206 -22.79 -14.10 14.67
C ASN A 206 -21.35 -14.37 14.17
N ARG A 207 -20.37 -14.11 15.02
CA ARG A 207 -18.96 -14.28 14.73
C ARG A 207 -18.60 -15.63 15.31
N TYR A 208 -18.39 -16.60 14.43
CA TYR A 208 -17.63 -17.81 14.72
C TYR A 208 -16.49 -17.46 15.70
N ASP A 209 -16.56 -18.01 16.90
CA ASP A 209 -15.52 -17.83 17.91
C ASP A 209 -14.38 -18.78 17.53
N PRO A 210 -13.21 -18.27 17.09
CA PRO A 210 -12.16 -19.14 16.61
C PRO A 210 -11.68 -20.03 17.75
N PRO A 211 -11.38 -21.32 17.51
CA PRO A 211 -10.79 -22.15 18.52
C PRO A 211 -9.43 -21.58 18.95
N ASP A 212 -9.12 -21.73 20.23
CA ASP A 212 -7.84 -21.28 20.77
C ASP A 212 -6.68 -22.04 20.10
N PHE A 213 -5.95 -21.33 19.25
CA PHE A 213 -4.85 -21.88 18.47
C PHE A 213 -3.54 -21.96 19.26
N MET A 214 -3.44 -21.35 20.45
CA MET A 214 -2.21 -21.36 21.25
C MET A 214 -1.91 -22.74 21.85
N ARG A 215 -2.95 -23.54 22.09
CA ARG A 215 -2.83 -24.82 22.80
C ARG A 215 -2.63 -26.03 21.88
N ASN A 216 -3.02 -25.92 20.61
CA ASN A 216 -2.98 -27.01 19.64
C ASN A 216 -1.72 -26.96 18.75
N LYS A 217 -1.21 -28.14 18.38
CA LYS A 217 0.00 -28.31 17.55
C LYS A 217 -0.31 -28.69 16.11
N THR A 218 -1.28 -28.04 15.46
CA THR A 218 -1.45 -28.23 14.01
C THR A 218 -0.48 -27.33 13.23
N TRP A 219 -0.14 -27.71 11.99
CA TRP A 219 0.67 -26.86 11.12
C TRP A 219 0.04 -25.48 10.85
N LEU A 220 -1.29 -25.41 10.86
CA LEU A 220 -2.05 -24.17 10.72
C LEU A 220 -1.90 -23.30 11.98
N ASP A 221 -1.95 -23.90 13.16
CA ASP A 221 -1.75 -23.18 14.42
C ASP A 221 -0.32 -22.64 14.55
N MET A 222 0.69 -23.43 14.17
CA MET A 222 2.08 -22.96 14.09
C MET A 222 2.24 -21.76 13.14
N PHE A 223 1.57 -21.79 12.00
CA PHE A 223 1.55 -20.68 11.05
C PHE A 223 0.85 -19.44 11.64
N LYS A 224 -0.28 -19.61 12.33
CA LYS A 224 -0.96 -18.53 13.06
C LYS A 224 -0.05 -17.93 14.13
N ILE A 225 0.60 -18.74 14.97
CA ILE A 225 1.55 -18.28 16.00
C ILE A 225 2.66 -17.47 15.34
N PHE A 226 3.23 -17.94 14.23
CA PHE A 226 4.24 -17.20 13.48
C PHE A 226 3.74 -15.82 13.04
N ILE A 227 2.55 -15.75 12.43
CA ILE A 227 1.96 -14.48 11.99
C ILE A 227 1.69 -13.54 13.17
N PHE A 228 0.99 -14.02 14.20
CA PHE A 228 0.47 -13.14 15.26
C PHE A 228 1.54 -12.75 16.29
N GLN A 229 2.57 -13.58 16.51
CA GLN A 229 3.60 -13.34 17.54
C GLN A 229 4.96 -12.91 16.96
N HIS A 230 5.42 -13.52 15.85
CA HIS A 230 6.77 -13.29 15.33
C HIS A 230 6.87 -12.15 14.31
N ILE A 231 5.81 -11.83 13.56
CA ILE A 231 5.83 -10.70 12.58
C ILE A 231 6.12 -9.36 13.24
N TYR A 232 5.76 -9.18 14.52
CA TYR A 232 6.10 -7.97 15.26
C TYR A 232 7.61 -7.72 15.31
N TRP A 233 8.39 -8.75 15.66
CA TRP A 233 9.84 -8.66 15.72
C TRP A 233 10.45 -8.45 14.34
N ILE A 234 9.92 -9.12 13.32
CA ILE A 234 10.34 -8.90 11.93
C ILE A 234 10.09 -7.44 11.53
N THR A 235 8.93 -6.89 11.88
CA THR A 235 8.57 -5.50 11.58
C THR A 235 9.54 -4.52 12.25
N LEU A 236 9.87 -4.72 13.53
CA LEU A 236 10.86 -3.89 14.22
C LEU A 236 12.26 -4.00 13.60
N THR A 237 12.67 -5.20 13.18
CA THR A 237 13.94 -5.39 12.45
C THR A 237 13.94 -4.63 11.13
N VAL A 238 12.85 -4.65 10.35
CA VAL A 238 12.75 -3.88 9.10
C VAL A 238 12.86 -2.37 9.36
N VAL A 239 12.22 -1.86 10.42
CA VAL A 239 12.33 -0.45 10.80
C VAL A 239 13.79 -0.12 11.18
N TYR A 240 14.46 -1.00 11.94
CA TYR A 240 15.87 -0.82 12.30
C TYR A 240 16.80 -0.82 11.08
N ILE A 241 16.57 -1.72 10.12
CA ILE A 241 17.33 -1.72 8.86
C ILE A 241 17.10 -0.40 8.10
N THR A 242 15.86 0.08 8.04
CA THR A 242 15.51 1.35 7.37
C THR A 242 16.27 2.54 7.97
N VAL A 243 16.39 2.58 9.30
CA VAL A 243 17.19 3.57 10.01
C VAL A 243 18.67 3.51 9.61
N GLN A 244 19.22 2.31 9.47
CA GLN A 244 20.64 2.12 9.15
C GLN A 244 20.95 2.41 7.68
N SER A 245 19.97 2.25 6.79
CA SER A 245 20.14 2.44 5.34
C SER A 245 20.35 3.89 4.91
N THR A 246 19.99 4.88 5.74
CA THR A 246 20.21 6.29 5.40
C THR A 246 20.64 7.08 6.63
N ILE A 247 21.37 8.18 6.43
CA ILE A 247 21.68 9.13 7.51
C ILE A 247 20.80 10.35 7.25
N SER A 248 19.72 10.50 8.01
CA SER A 248 18.79 11.62 7.86
C SER A 248 18.20 12.03 9.21
N ILE A 249 17.86 13.31 9.35
CA ILE A 249 17.07 13.80 10.49
C ILE A 249 15.72 13.06 10.62
N PHE A 250 15.18 12.55 9.51
CA PHE A 250 13.97 11.73 9.50
C PHE A 250 14.15 10.37 10.18
N ASN A 251 15.39 9.89 10.35
CA ASN A 251 15.64 8.61 11.01
C ASN A 251 15.60 8.73 12.53
N PHE A 252 15.73 9.94 13.08
CA PHE A 252 15.68 10.14 14.53
C PHE A 252 14.34 9.68 15.14
N GLY A 253 13.21 9.98 14.49
CA GLY A 253 11.91 9.52 15.00
C GLY A 253 11.71 8.01 14.84
N PHE A 254 12.28 7.39 13.81
CA PHE A 254 12.30 5.93 13.67
C PHE A 254 13.13 5.27 14.77
N ILE A 255 14.32 5.81 15.08
CA ILE A 255 15.17 5.34 16.19
C ILE A 255 14.41 5.42 17.52
N LEU A 256 13.81 6.56 17.83
CA LEU A 256 13.06 6.76 19.06
C LEU A 256 11.88 5.77 19.16
N GLY A 257 11.13 5.59 18.06
CA GLY A 257 10.06 4.61 17.98
C GLY A 257 10.56 3.17 18.18
N CYS A 258 11.62 2.76 17.48
CA CYS A 258 12.26 1.46 17.62
C CYS A 258 12.64 1.16 19.07
N PHE A 259 13.38 2.06 19.72
CA PHE A 259 13.78 1.86 21.12
C PHE A 259 12.57 1.81 22.05
N PHE A 260 11.56 2.65 21.83
CA PHE A 260 10.32 2.61 22.62
C PHE A 260 9.60 1.25 22.52
N PHE A 261 9.46 0.71 21.30
CA PHE A 261 8.80 -0.57 21.05
C PHE A 261 9.65 -1.78 21.48
N LEU A 262 10.98 -1.71 21.37
CA LEU A 262 11.89 -2.74 21.86
C LEU A 262 11.95 -2.78 23.39
N TRP A 263 11.97 -1.61 24.04
CA TRP A 263 12.03 -1.49 25.49
C TRP A 263 10.82 -2.13 26.18
N HIS A 264 9.62 -1.82 25.70
CA HIS A 264 8.41 -2.42 26.27
C HIS A 264 8.15 -3.83 25.72
N GLY A 265 8.57 -4.12 24.48
CA GLY A 265 8.43 -5.43 23.85
C GLY A 265 6.99 -5.92 23.82
N GLN A 266 6.78 -7.17 24.24
CA GLN A 266 5.47 -7.82 24.22
C GLN A 266 4.52 -7.35 25.34
N SER A 267 5.04 -6.66 26.38
CA SER A 267 4.18 -6.08 27.42
C SER A 267 3.19 -5.04 26.85
N LEU A 268 3.53 -4.43 25.71
CA LEU A 268 2.63 -3.51 25.01
C LEU A 268 1.34 -4.17 24.50
N TYR A 269 1.33 -5.49 24.28
CA TYR A 269 0.14 -6.18 23.79
C TYR A 269 -1.05 -6.07 24.76
N LEU A 270 -0.75 -6.02 26.05
CA LEU A 270 -1.74 -5.91 27.14
C LEU A 270 -2.27 -4.47 27.28
N HIS A 271 -1.55 -3.47 26.78
CA HIS A 271 -1.97 -2.08 26.88
C HIS A 271 -3.04 -1.73 25.83
N ALA A 272 -4.17 -1.18 26.29
CA ALA A 272 -5.26 -0.70 25.43
C ALA A 272 -4.82 0.41 24.45
N LYS A 273 -3.74 1.14 24.78
CA LYS A 273 -3.19 2.22 23.95
C LYS A 273 -2.27 1.74 22.82
N LEU A 274 -2.01 0.44 22.68
CA LEU A 274 -1.13 -0.11 21.63
C LEU A 274 -1.50 0.40 20.23
N ILE A 275 -2.78 0.29 19.86
CA ILE A 275 -3.28 0.69 18.53
C ILE A 275 -3.07 2.19 18.31
N TYR A 276 -3.24 3.01 19.36
CA TYR A 276 -3.04 4.46 19.28
C TYR A 276 -1.56 4.81 19.03
N TRP A 277 -0.64 4.25 19.82
CA TRP A 277 0.80 4.46 19.62
C TRP A 277 1.28 3.95 18.26
N TRP A 278 0.75 2.82 17.80
CA TRP A 278 1.07 2.28 16.47
C TRP A 278 0.57 3.19 15.34
N LYS A 279 -0.63 3.79 15.49
CA LYS A 279 -1.14 4.78 14.53
C LYS A 279 -0.28 6.04 14.49
N ILE A 280 0.21 6.52 15.63
CA ILE A 280 1.17 7.66 15.67
C ILE A 280 2.44 7.28 14.90
N PHE A 281 2.96 6.09 15.13
CA PHE A 281 4.19 5.64 14.47
C PHE A 281 4.03 5.48 12.96
N MET A 282 2.92 4.90 12.52
CA MET A 282 2.55 4.83 11.09
C MET A 282 2.36 6.23 10.49
N GLY A 283 1.75 7.16 11.25
CA GLY A 283 1.59 8.56 10.85
C GLY A 283 2.93 9.28 10.69
N TYR A 284 3.91 8.99 11.56
CA TYR A 284 5.28 9.49 11.41
C TYR A 284 5.95 8.96 10.14
N ASN A 285 5.86 7.65 9.86
CA ASN A 285 6.41 7.09 8.63
C ASN A 285 5.75 7.71 7.38
N PHE A 286 4.42 7.88 7.38
CA PHE A 286 3.72 8.59 6.31
C PHE A 286 4.23 10.03 6.15
N PHE A 287 4.42 10.76 7.25
CA PHE A 287 4.96 12.13 7.21
C PHE A 287 6.37 12.17 6.58
N VAL A 288 7.24 11.23 6.92
CA VAL A 288 8.57 11.11 6.31
C VAL A 288 8.46 10.82 4.81
N LEU A 289 7.61 9.87 4.40
CA LEU A 289 7.36 9.57 2.98
C LEU A 289 6.85 10.79 2.22
N PHE A 290 5.86 11.49 2.77
CA PHE A 290 5.30 12.72 2.20
C PHE A 290 6.39 13.77 2.01
N LEU A 291 7.20 14.00 3.05
CA LEU A 291 8.24 15.01 3.02
C LEU A 291 9.36 14.64 2.03
N LYS A 292 9.79 13.38 1.98
CA LYS A 292 10.78 12.92 0.99
C LYS A 292 10.28 13.08 -0.44
N VAL A 293 9.02 12.77 -0.72
CA VAL A 293 8.41 12.98 -2.05
C VAL A 293 8.35 14.47 -2.40
N CYS A 294 8.02 15.36 -1.47
CA CYS A 294 8.09 16.80 -1.69
C CYS A 294 9.54 17.29 -1.91
N LEU A 295 10.49 16.74 -1.17
CA LEU A 295 11.92 17.06 -1.30
C LEU A 295 12.52 16.54 -2.62
N GLN A 296 11.90 15.57 -3.31
CA GLN A 296 12.32 15.16 -4.66
C GLN A 296 12.22 16.31 -5.66
N LEU A 297 11.29 17.26 -5.47
CA LEU A 297 11.24 18.48 -6.29
C LEU A 297 12.56 19.25 -6.18
N VAL A 298 13.00 19.52 -4.95
CA VAL A 298 14.24 20.27 -4.68
C VAL A 298 15.45 19.47 -5.16
N SER A 299 15.45 18.16 -4.91
CA SER A 299 16.58 17.27 -5.20
C SER A 299 16.77 16.95 -6.69
N CYS A 300 15.71 16.96 -7.49
CA CYS A 300 15.81 16.68 -8.92
C CYS A 300 15.89 17.94 -9.78
N VAL A 301 15.29 19.05 -9.33
CA VAL A 301 15.24 20.31 -10.11
C VAL A 301 16.42 21.23 -9.79
N TRP A 302 16.69 21.48 -8.52
CA TRP A 302 17.62 22.53 -8.06
C TRP A 302 18.81 21.96 -7.27
N ILE A 303 19.25 20.73 -7.59
CA ILE A 303 20.35 20.09 -6.86
C ILE A 303 21.66 20.89 -6.92
N ASP A 304 21.92 21.48 -8.09
CA ASP A 304 23.12 22.27 -8.34
C ASP A 304 23.13 23.56 -7.52
N ASP A 305 22.00 24.29 -7.52
CA ASP A 305 21.83 25.50 -6.73
C ASP A 305 21.92 25.21 -5.23
N VAL A 306 21.27 24.13 -4.76
CA VAL A 306 21.29 23.76 -3.34
C VAL A 306 22.71 23.43 -2.88
N ASN A 307 23.48 22.72 -3.72
CA ASN A 307 24.88 22.42 -3.40
C ASN A 307 25.73 23.70 -3.33
N GLU A 308 25.52 24.65 -4.24
CA GLU A 308 26.26 25.92 -4.26
C GLU A 308 25.94 26.82 -3.05
N TYR A 309 24.66 26.98 -2.72
CA TYR A 309 24.24 27.92 -1.66
C TYR A 309 24.30 27.34 -0.24
N SER A 310 23.92 26.08 -0.07
CA SER A 310 23.76 25.45 1.26
C SER A 310 24.90 24.49 1.61
N GLY A 311 25.73 24.13 0.63
CA GLY A 311 26.80 23.17 0.78
C GLY A 311 26.31 21.75 1.08
N CYS A 312 27.28 20.86 1.29
CA CYS A 312 27.03 19.42 1.40
C CYS A 312 26.20 19.00 2.63
N TYR A 313 26.30 19.77 3.72
CA TYR A 313 25.68 19.40 5.00
C TYR A 313 24.16 19.26 4.90
N VAL A 314 23.49 20.18 4.19
CA VAL A 314 22.03 20.16 4.04
C VAL A 314 21.57 18.98 3.19
N LEU A 315 22.31 18.67 2.11
CA LEU A 315 22.07 17.54 1.23
C LEU A 315 22.14 16.22 2.01
N GLN A 316 23.18 16.04 2.83
CA GLN A 316 23.35 14.85 3.66
C GLN A 316 22.31 14.76 4.79
N LEU A 317 22.05 15.85 5.52
CA LEU A 317 21.13 15.86 6.66
C LEU A 317 19.68 15.52 6.27
N LEU A 318 19.23 16.03 5.12
CA LEU A 318 17.89 15.76 4.60
C LEU A 318 17.84 14.54 3.67
N SER A 319 18.99 13.93 3.37
CA SER A 319 19.12 12.83 2.41
C SER A 319 18.48 13.21 1.07
N LEU A 320 18.91 14.35 0.51
CA LEU A 320 18.45 14.87 -0.77
C LEU A 320 19.26 14.21 -1.90
N TYR A 321 18.60 13.35 -2.65
CA TYR A 321 19.12 12.76 -3.86
C TYR A 321 17.96 12.51 -4.83
N CYS A 322 18.21 12.69 -6.12
CA CYS A 322 17.20 12.40 -7.13
C CYS A 322 17.16 10.90 -7.40
N LEU A 323 16.04 10.25 -7.04
CA LEU A 323 15.84 8.80 -7.22
C LEU A 323 15.68 8.40 -8.69
N ARG A 324 15.21 9.32 -9.52
CA ARG A 324 15.02 9.11 -10.97
C ARG A 324 15.98 10.03 -11.70
N GLN A 325 17.18 9.55 -12.00
CA GLN A 325 18.17 10.36 -12.75
C GLN A 325 17.87 10.42 -14.25
N ALA A 326 17.15 9.44 -14.79
CA ALA A 326 16.83 9.37 -16.21
C ALA A 326 15.86 10.48 -16.63
N GLY A 327 16.34 11.36 -17.51
CA GLY A 327 15.59 12.51 -18.04
C GLY A 327 15.88 13.85 -17.35
N TYR A 328 16.82 13.87 -16.40
CA TYR A 328 17.30 15.11 -15.80
C TYR A 328 18.68 15.47 -16.31
N THR A 329 18.90 16.77 -16.50
CA THR A 329 20.18 17.32 -16.93
C THR A 329 20.88 17.96 -15.75
N TYR A 330 22.07 17.45 -15.40
CA TYR A 330 22.91 17.96 -14.33
C TYR A 330 24.27 18.40 -14.87
N ARG A 331 24.92 19.34 -14.18
CA ARG A 331 26.32 19.67 -14.48
C ARG A 331 27.24 18.49 -14.11
N PRO A 332 28.40 18.33 -14.77
CA PRO A 332 29.37 17.32 -14.38
C PRO A 332 29.90 17.59 -12.97
N LEU A 333 29.66 16.64 -12.05
CA LEU A 333 30.09 16.72 -10.66
C LEU A 333 31.60 16.54 -10.53
N THR A 334 32.23 17.31 -9.64
CA THR A 334 33.60 17.06 -9.21
C THR A 334 33.68 15.89 -8.23
N PRO A 335 34.85 15.23 -8.04
CA PRO A 335 34.97 14.08 -7.13
C PRO A 335 34.53 14.37 -5.69
N ALA A 336 34.81 15.58 -5.19
CA ALA A 336 34.40 16.01 -3.85
C ALA A 336 32.88 16.22 -3.72
N GLU A 337 32.20 16.58 -4.81
CA GLU A 337 30.73 16.68 -4.84
C GLU A 337 30.07 15.30 -5.00
N HIS A 338 30.78 14.33 -5.59
CA HIS A 338 30.33 12.94 -5.65
C HIS A 338 30.29 12.27 -4.27
N ASP A 339 31.28 12.53 -3.42
CA ASP A 339 31.26 12.05 -2.02
C ASP A 339 30.14 12.71 -1.20
N CYS A 340 29.66 13.88 -1.63
CA CYS A 340 28.55 14.57 -0.99
C CYS A 340 27.20 13.92 -1.29
N ILE A 341 26.97 13.62 -2.57
CA ILE A 341 25.73 13.03 -3.09
C ILE A 341 25.93 11.50 -3.11
N SER A 342 26.19 10.92 -1.94
CA SER A 342 26.39 9.47 -1.85
C SER A 342 25.13 8.74 -2.31
N PRO A 343 25.24 7.79 -3.27
CA PRO A 343 24.10 7.15 -3.92
C PRO A 343 23.64 5.97 -3.08
N ASP A 344 22.77 6.20 -2.11
CA ASP A 344 21.96 5.11 -1.57
C ASP A 344 20.55 5.19 -2.15
N ASP A 345 20.41 4.67 -3.38
CA ASP A 345 19.16 4.50 -4.16
C ASP A 345 18.05 3.72 -3.41
N THR A 346 18.33 3.26 -2.19
CA THR A 346 17.45 2.39 -1.42
C THR A 346 16.61 3.13 -0.38
N GLY A 347 16.92 4.38 -0.04
CA GLY A 347 16.29 5.05 1.10
C GLY A 347 14.75 5.14 1.03
N LEU A 348 14.20 5.71 -0.05
CA LEU A 348 12.73 5.81 -0.19
C LEU A 348 12.06 4.44 -0.37
N SER A 349 12.73 3.52 -1.08
CA SER A 349 12.24 2.14 -1.25
C SER A 349 12.14 1.40 0.09
N MET A 350 13.13 1.58 0.96
CA MET A 350 13.13 1.02 2.31
C MET A 350 12.07 1.67 3.20
N ASP A 351 11.83 2.98 3.09
CA ASP A 351 10.72 3.63 3.80
C ASP A 351 9.36 3.08 3.35
N CYS A 352 9.19 2.83 2.04
CA CYS A 352 8.00 2.20 1.48
C CYS A 352 7.83 0.77 2.02
N ALA A 353 8.90 -0.03 2.04
CA ALA A 353 8.87 -1.39 2.60
C ALA A 353 8.51 -1.35 4.10
N CYS A 354 9.11 -0.44 4.86
CA CYS A 354 8.81 -0.20 6.26
C CYS A 354 7.32 0.10 6.47
N PHE A 355 6.74 1.00 5.67
CA PHE A 355 5.31 1.30 5.71
C PHE A 355 4.43 0.05 5.49
N VAL A 356 4.79 -0.80 4.53
CA VAL A 356 4.05 -2.05 4.24
C VAL A 356 4.03 -2.98 5.46
N PHE A 357 5.16 -3.19 6.12
CA PHE A 357 5.23 -4.02 7.33
C PHE A 357 4.47 -3.38 8.50
N LEU A 358 4.53 -2.05 8.67
CA LEU A 358 3.76 -1.35 9.68
C LEU A 358 2.24 -1.49 9.47
N LEU A 359 1.78 -1.44 8.22
CA LEU A 359 0.39 -1.64 7.86
C LEU A 359 -0.07 -3.09 8.09
N LEU A 360 0.77 -4.06 7.72
CA LEU A 360 0.52 -5.48 7.99
C LEU A 360 0.38 -5.73 9.50
N GLN A 361 1.30 -5.20 10.30
CA GLN A 361 1.26 -5.35 11.75
C GLN A 361 0.05 -4.64 12.38
N TYR A 362 -0.35 -3.47 11.85
CA TYR A 362 -1.57 -2.80 12.28
C TYR A 362 -2.80 -3.69 12.06
N ARG A 363 -2.88 -4.35 10.89
CA ARG A 363 -3.97 -5.29 10.60
C ARG A 363 -3.98 -6.46 11.58
N ILE A 364 -2.81 -7.01 11.90
CA ILE A 364 -2.65 -8.08 12.90
C ILE A 364 -3.19 -7.63 14.26
N PHE A 365 -2.87 -6.42 14.73
CA PHE A 365 -3.36 -5.89 16.01
C PHE A 365 -4.88 -5.67 16.05
N THR A 366 -5.50 -5.36 14.91
CA THR A 366 -6.97 -5.19 14.81
C THR A 366 -7.74 -6.50 14.57
N SER A 367 -7.03 -7.62 14.38
CA SER A 367 -7.64 -8.93 14.13
C SER A 367 -8.18 -9.56 15.41
N ASP A 368 -9.27 -10.32 15.30
CA ASP A 368 -9.90 -10.99 16.45
C ASP A 368 -9.00 -12.08 17.06
N TYR A 369 -8.20 -12.75 16.22
CA TYR A 369 -7.23 -13.75 16.65
C TYR A 369 -6.17 -13.19 17.61
N PHE A 370 -5.92 -11.88 17.60
CA PHE A 370 -4.95 -11.25 18.49
C PHE A 370 -5.39 -11.30 19.97
N ARG A 371 -6.69 -11.51 20.25
CA ARG A 371 -7.18 -11.70 21.62
C ARG A 371 -6.58 -12.91 22.31
N PHE A 372 -6.39 -14.03 21.59
CA PHE A 372 -5.78 -15.24 22.16
C PHE A 372 -4.32 -15.01 22.57
N VAL A 373 -3.57 -14.26 21.76
CA VAL A 373 -2.20 -13.86 22.09
C VAL A 373 -2.18 -13.02 23.38
N LYS A 374 -3.09 -12.05 23.52
CA LYS A 374 -3.17 -11.24 24.74
C LYS A 374 -3.49 -12.07 25.98
N ASN A 375 -4.40 -13.03 25.86
CA ASN A 375 -4.79 -13.89 26.97
C ASN A 375 -3.59 -14.74 27.43
N GLU A 376 -2.90 -15.41 26.50
CA GLU A 376 -1.70 -16.21 26.79
C GLU A 376 -0.61 -15.36 27.48
N LEU A 377 -0.34 -14.16 26.97
CA LEU A 377 0.62 -13.26 27.61
C LEU A 377 0.18 -12.79 29.01
N SER A 378 -1.12 -12.58 29.20
CA SER A 378 -1.66 -12.24 30.51
C SER A 378 -1.47 -13.40 31.50
N GLU A 379 -1.73 -14.63 31.08
CA GLU A 379 -1.52 -15.83 31.89
C GLU A 379 -0.05 -16.03 32.23
N GLN A 380 0.85 -15.88 31.26
CA GLN A 380 2.30 -15.94 31.49
C GLN A 380 2.77 -14.87 32.48
N SER A 381 2.24 -13.65 32.40
CA SER A 381 2.57 -12.59 33.36
C SER A 381 2.05 -12.87 34.77
N ALA A 382 0.91 -13.55 34.90
CA ALA A 382 0.34 -13.94 36.18
C ALA A 382 1.13 -15.10 36.84
N MET A 383 1.69 -16.00 36.03
CA MET A 383 2.54 -17.10 36.51
C MET A 383 3.96 -16.67 36.91
N ALA A 384 4.37 -15.44 36.58
CA ALA A 384 5.67 -14.88 36.98
C ALA A 384 5.68 -14.31 38.41
N PHE A 385 4.51 -14.20 39.05
CA PHE A 385 4.32 -13.93 40.47
C PHE A 385 4.09 -15.23 41.24
#